data_AF-A0A2T7A5G3-F1
#
_entry.id   AF-A0A2T7A5G3-F1
#
_cell.length_a   1.000
_cell.length_b   1.000
_cell.length_c   1.000
_cell.angle_alpha   90.00
_cell.angle_beta   90.00
_cell.angle_gamma   90.00
#
_symmetry.space_group_name_H-M   'P 1'
#
loop_
_entity.id
_entity.type
_entity.pdbx_description
1 polymer ?
#
loop_
_entity_poly.entity_id
_entity_poly.type
_entity_poly.pdbx_seq_one_letter_code
_entity_poly.pdbx_strand_id
1 'polypeptide(L)'
;MPSRALGRNVHIYSARDTNTVLGGLVATDGMTNANFYSMVEIIFIFDSDYTLCRKKSGTTVPRDNDLLQAGKYLINTAGSLKVNNEPWLVRTRSVVAGAPPKVFIQAVRERDFRCVITGQPALNAEYGIWVGFTVTPIFPLAHKQHWATHDYDSWITIPGSRGSIHSVQNGMLLRTDISILFEAYILSINPDDGYKVVSFMRDAKGVAGTHLDKAFLEDPERPTDELLRWHFRQAVLANMRGQGELDFDSRSPSSKI
;
A
#
# COMPACT_ATOMS: atom_id res chain seq x y z
N MET A 1 10.42 11.70 16.29
CA MET A 1 10.05 10.68 15.30
C MET A 1 10.32 11.22 13.91
N PRO A 2 11.00 10.47 13.03
CA PRO A 2 11.20 10.92 11.66
C PRO A 2 9.83 10.91 10.95
N SER A 3 9.48 12.03 10.32
CA SER A 3 8.23 12.13 9.54
C SER A 3 8.32 11.25 8.29
N ARG A 4 7.20 10.65 7.87
CA ARG A 4 7.10 9.90 6.60
C ARG A 4 7.29 10.78 5.35
N ALA A 5 7.39 12.10 5.50
CA ALA A 5 7.82 12.99 4.44
C ALA A 5 9.35 13.05 4.25
N LEU A 6 10.14 12.48 5.15
CA LEU A 6 11.58 12.44 4.98
C LEU A 6 11.98 11.68 3.71
N GLY A 7 12.84 12.30 2.91
CA GLY A 7 13.32 11.73 1.65
C GLY A 7 12.40 11.94 0.46
N ARG A 8 11.20 12.53 0.62
CA ARG A 8 10.33 12.88 -0.52
C ARG A 8 11.08 13.79 -1.48
N ASN A 9 11.03 13.44 -2.75
CA ASN A 9 11.61 14.21 -3.86
C ASN A 9 10.52 14.71 -4.82
N VAL A 10 9.27 14.29 -4.63
CA VAL A 10 8.07 14.81 -5.29
C VAL A 10 7.20 15.53 -4.27
N HIS A 11 6.78 16.76 -4.58
CA HIS A 11 5.98 17.61 -3.70
C HIS A 11 4.80 18.19 -4.46
N ILE A 12 3.62 18.16 -3.83
CA ILE A 12 2.35 18.59 -4.40
C ILE A 12 1.90 19.88 -3.74
N TYR A 13 1.43 20.82 -4.55
CA TYR A 13 0.95 22.14 -4.14
C TYR A 13 -0.37 22.44 -4.87
N SER A 14 -1.14 23.38 -4.33
CA SER A 14 -2.21 24.01 -5.11
C SER A 14 -1.62 25.07 -6.04
N ALA A 15 -2.19 25.26 -7.23
CA ALA A 15 -1.89 26.43 -8.05
C ALA A 15 -2.31 27.75 -7.37
N ARG A 16 -3.27 27.72 -6.44
CA ARG A 16 -3.76 28.89 -5.68
C ARG A 16 -2.88 29.24 -4.48
N ASP A 17 -2.18 28.26 -3.93
CA ASP A 17 -1.18 28.43 -2.87
C ASP A 17 0.04 27.55 -3.18
N THR A 18 1.07 28.19 -3.73
CA THR A 18 2.28 27.50 -4.15
C THR A 18 3.34 27.40 -3.06
N ASN A 19 3.07 27.92 -1.86
CA ASN A 19 4.02 27.93 -0.74
C ASN A 19 3.75 26.79 0.24
N THR A 20 2.50 26.33 0.34
CA THR A 20 2.13 25.22 1.21
C THR A 20 2.21 23.87 0.49
N VAL A 21 3.03 22.96 1.03
CA VAL A 21 3.07 21.57 0.56
C VAL A 21 1.82 20.85 1.07
N LEU A 22 1.00 20.36 0.14
CA LEU A 22 -0.22 19.61 0.44
C LEU A 22 0.04 18.10 0.59
N GLY A 23 1.10 17.62 -0.04
CA GLY A 23 1.50 16.22 0.00
C GLY A 23 2.75 15.96 -0.84
N GLY A 24 3.09 14.70 -1.02
CA GLY A 24 4.22 14.30 -1.84
C GLY A 24 4.58 12.83 -1.67
N LEU A 25 5.59 12.38 -2.39
CA LEU A 25 6.10 11.02 -2.27
C LEU A 25 7.59 10.95 -2.56
N VAL A 26 8.17 9.78 -2.27
CA VAL A 26 9.47 9.37 -2.80
C VAL A 26 9.19 8.71 -4.15
N ALA A 27 9.61 9.34 -5.25
CA ALA A 27 9.60 8.68 -6.56
C ALA A 27 10.65 7.57 -6.56
N THR A 28 10.18 6.33 -6.67
CA THR A 28 10.98 5.12 -6.80
C THR A 28 10.88 4.56 -8.22
N ASP A 29 11.66 3.51 -8.49
CA ASP A 29 11.62 2.82 -9.78
C ASP A 29 10.20 2.34 -10.13
N GLY A 30 9.85 2.45 -11.41
CA GLY A 30 8.53 2.10 -11.95
C GLY A 30 7.39 3.06 -11.63
N MET A 31 7.60 4.12 -10.84
CA MET A 31 6.61 5.17 -10.60
C MET A 31 6.35 5.96 -11.89
N THR A 32 5.13 5.93 -12.40
CA THR A 32 4.74 6.64 -13.63
C THR A 32 3.86 7.86 -13.34
N ASN A 33 3.67 8.73 -14.33
CA ASN A 33 2.71 9.82 -14.22
C ASN A 33 1.28 9.31 -13.97
N ALA A 34 0.84 8.28 -14.69
CA ALA A 34 -0.48 7.67 -14.50
C ALA A 34 -0.66 7.14 -13.07
N ASN A 35 0.35 6.48 -12.50
CA ASN A 35 0.33 6.01 -11.13
C ASN A 35 0.25 7.18 -10.13
N PHE A 36 0.99 8.26 -10.39
CA PHE A 36 0.93 9.48 -9.60
C PHE A 36 -0.46 10.14 -9.63
N TYR A 37 -1.11 10.22 -10.81
CA TYR A 37 -2.50 10.70 -10.93
C TYR A 37 -3.46 9.90 -10.05
N SER A 38 -3.39 8.56 -10.10
CA SER A 38 -4.23 7.70 -9.25
C SER A 38 -4.00 7.93 -7.75
N MET A 39 -2.75 8.19 -7.33
CA MET A 39 -2.46 8.52 -5.94
C MET A 39 -2.96 9.90 -5.54
N VAL A 40 -2.84 10.90 -6.42
CA VAL A 40 -3.38 12.26 -6.23
C VAL A 40 -4.89 12.21 -6.03
N GLU A 41 -5.61 11.39 -6.81
CA GLU A 41 -7.06 11.17 -6.69
C GLU A 41 -7.47 10.46 -5.39
N ILE A 42 -6.54 9.76 -4.72
CA ILE A 42 -6.79 9.18 -3.39
C ILE A 42 -6.66 10.23 -2.29
N ILE A 43 -5.65 11.10 -2.35
CA ILE A 43 -5.35 12.08 -1.29
C ILE A 43 -6.10 13.41 -1.44
N PHE A 44 -6.69 13.69 -2.60
CA PHE A 44 -7.45 14.91 -2.85
C PHE A 44 -8.84 14.62 -3.40
N ILE A 45 -9.79 15.45 -2.99
CA ILE A 45 -11.18 15.46 -3.48
C ILE A 45 -11.35 16.68 -4.35
N PHE A 46 -11.85 16.45 -5.56
CA PHE A 46 -12.10 17.45 -6.59
C PHE A 46 -13.59 17.49 -6.91
N ASP A 47 -14.13 18.68 -7.18
CA ASP A 47 -15.50 18.88 -7.68
C ASP A 47 -15.52 19.32 -9.16
N SER A 48 -14.36 19.31 -9.82
CA SER A 48 -14.14 19.66 -11.22
C SER A 48 -12.87 18.99 -11.71
N ASP A 49 -12.67 18.97 -13.03
CA ASP A 49 -11.44 18.46 -13.62
C ASP A 49 -10.21 19.22 -13.12
N TYR A 50 -9.07 18.53 -13.13
CA TYR A 50 -7.79 19.10 -12.74
C TYR A 50 -6.67 18.66 -13.67
N THR A 51 -5.60 19.43 -13.69
CA THR A 51 -4.34 19.06 -14.35
C THR A 51 -3.19 19.18 -13.37
N LEU A 52 -2.16 18.37 -13.58
CA LEU A 52 -0.89 18.50 -12.88
C LEU A 52 0.09 19.24 -13.78
N CYS A 53 0.75 20.26 -13.24
CA CYS A 53 1.81 20.98 -13.93
C CYS A 53 3.10 20.97 -13.13
N ARG A 54 4.26 20.90 -13.80
CA ARG A 54 5.55 21.03 -13.13
C ARG A 54 5.78 22.49 -12.75
N LYS A 55 5.96 22.78 -11.46
CA LYS A 55 6.13 24.16 -10.96
C LYS A 55 7.29 24.91 -11.63
N LYS A 56 8.39 24.20 -11.97
CA LYS A 56 9.58 24.82 -12.56
C LYS A 56 9.39 25.22 -14.03
N SER A 57 8.75 24.37 -14.84
CA SER A 57 8.62 24.59 -16.28
C SER A 57 7.25 25.08 -16.72
N GLY A 58 6.22 24.98 -15.86
CA GLY A 58 4.83 25.25 -16.20
C GLY A 58 4.19 24.17 -17.08
N THR A 59 4.94 23.14 -17.49
CA THR A 59 4.47 22.11 -18.41
C THR A 59 3.44 21.21 -17.74
N THR A 60 2.31 20.99 -18.42
CA THR A 60 1.31 19.99 -18.05
C THR A 60 1.93 18.60 -18.10
N VAL A 61 1.66 17.81 -17.06
CA VAL A 61 2.10 16.44 -16.92
C VAL A 61 1.02 15.55 -17.53
N PRO A 62 1.29 14.85 -18.65
CA PRO A 62 0.32 13.91 -19.21
C PRO A 62 0.02 12.75 -18.25
N ARG A 63 -1.18 12.18 -18.34
CA ARG A 63 -1.56 10.95 -17.62
C ARG A 63 -1.13 9.74 -18.46
N ASP A 64 0.15 9.41 -18.39
CA ASP A 64 0.77 8.35 -19.21
C ASP A 64 1.74 7.47 -18.40
N ASN A 65 2.38 6.52 -19.08
CA ASN A 65 3.31 5.57 -18.48
C ASN A 65 4.75 6.07 -18.44
N ASP A 66 4.99 7.35 -18.75
CA ASP A 66 6.31 7.94 -18.59
C ASP A 66 6.68 8.01 -17.11
N LEU A 67 7.97 7.86 -16.83
CA LEU A 67 8.47 7.88 -15.45
C LEU A 67 8.22 9.24 -14.78
N LEU A 68 7.71 9.17 -13.55
CA LEU A 68 7.50 10.34 -12.72
C LEU A 68 8.86 10.94 -12.36
N GLN A 69 9.02 12.23 -12.65
CA GLN A 69 10.25 12.94 -12.33
C GLN A 69 10.19 13.54 -10.91
N ALA A 70 11.35 13.59 -10.25
CA ALA A 70 11.46 14.36 -9.02
C ALA A 70 11.16 15.84 -9.28
N GLY A 71 10.45 16.51 -8.36
CA GLY A 71 10.13 17.91 -8.51
C GLY A 71 8.94 18.41 -7.69
N LYS A 72 8.52 19.62 -8.03
CA LYS A 72 7.35 20.28 -7.45
C LYS A 72 6.24 20.30 -8.49
N TYR A 73 5.06 19.86 -8.10
CA TYR A 73 3.88 19.70 -8.94
C TYR A 73 2.76 20.57 -8.41
N LEU A 74 2.08 21.28 -9.32
CA LEU A 74 0.94 22.13 -9.04
C LEU A 74 -0.33 21.44 -9.52
N ILE A 75 -1.32 21.35 -8.65
CA ILE A 75 -2.69 20.98 -9.00
C ILE A 75 -3.38 22.25 -9.50
N ASN A 76 -3.79 22.25 -10.76
CA ASN A 76 -4.59 23.31 -11.35
C ASN A 76 -6.02 22.81 -11.56
N THR A 77 -7.00 23.47 -10.95
CA THR A 77 -8.43 23.17 -11.11
C THR A 77 -9.25 24.46 -11.03
N ALA A 78 -10.32 24.52 -11.83
CA ALA A 78 -11.31 25.60 -11.74
C ALA A 78 -12.17 25.49 -10.47
N GLY A 79 -12.35 24.28 -9.95
CA GLY A 79 -13.21 23.97 -8.82
C GLY A 79 -12.55 24.13 -7.44
N SER A 80 -13.07 23.43 -6.43
CA SER A 80 -12.46 23.31 -5.12
C SER A 80 -11.49 22.13 -5.04
N LEU A 81 -10.42 22.33 -4.28
CA LEU A 81 -9.43 21.31 -3.94
C LEU A 81 -9.51 21.07 -2.43
N LYS A 82 -9.89 19.86 -2.02
CA LYS A 82 -9.90 19.47 -0.61
C LYS A 82 -8.95 18.32 -0.38
N VAL A 83 -8.21 18.36 0.73
CA VAL A 83 -7.43 17.19 1.19
C VAL A 83 -8.41 16.12 1.68
N ASN A 84 -8.20 14.89 1.26
CA ASN A 84 -8.97 13.75 1.77
C ASN A 84 -8.56 13.48 3.23
N ASN A 85 -9.52 13.64 4.14
CA ASN A 85 -9.36 13.45 5.57
C ASN A 85 -9.73 12.03 6.04
N GLU A 86 -9.94 11.09 5.12
CA GLU A 86 -10.10 9.68 5.44
C GLU A 86 -8.96 9.20 6.35
N PRO A 87 -9.27 8.58 7.50
CA PRO A 87 -8.25 7.99 8.34
C PRO A 87 -7.71 6.72 7.68
N TRP A 88 -6.42 6.47 7.84
CA TRP A 88 -5.86 5.17 7.49
C TRP A 88 -5.90 4.25 8.73
N LEU A 89 -6.07 2.94 8.50
CA LEU A 89 -6.12 1.94 9.56
C LEU A 89 -4.71 1.65 10.06
N VAL A 90 -4.38 2.19 11.22
CA VAL A 90 -3.11 1.94 11.88
C VAL A 90 -2.96 0.45 12.20
N ARG A 91 -1.83 -0.14 11.77
CA ARG A 91 -1.46 -1.50 12.16
C ARG A 91 -0.61 -1.45 13.42
N THR A 92 -1.19 -1.80 14.56
CA THR A 92 -0.42 -2.15 15.75
C THR A 92 0.31 -3.46 15.45
N ARG A 93 1.63 -3.54 15.67
CA ARG A 93 2.38 -4.80 15.57
C ARG A 93 1.60 -5.91 16.29
N SER A 94 1.52 -7.08 15.65
CA SER A 94 0.69 -8.27 15.95
C SER A 94 0.54 -8.70 17.42
N VAL A 95 1.27 -8.12 18.37
CA VAL A 95 1.21 -8.40 19.81
C VAL A 95 -0.20 -8.29 20.39
N VAL A 96 -1.07 -7.41 19.85
CA VAL A 96 -2.41 -7.15 20.42
C VAL A 96 -3.52 -8.01 19.79
N ALA A 97 -3.34 -8.53 18.58
CA ALA A 97 -4.44 -9.13 17.79
C ALA A 97 -4.55 -10.66 17.89
N GLY A 98 -3.61 -11.33 18.56
CA GLY A 98 -3.48 -12.78 18.53
C GLY A 98 -2.86 -13.28 17.22
N ALA A 99 -2.30 -14.49 17.27
CA ALA A 99 -1.73 -15.12 16.07
C ALA A 99 -2.85 -15.51 15.09
N PRO A 100 -2.63 -15.39 13.76
CA PRO A 100 -3.59 -15.87 12.78
C PRO A 100 -3.91 -17.37 12.98
N PRO A 101 -5.14 -17.83 12.68
CA PRO A 101 -5.50 -19.24 12.81
C PRO A 101 -4.56 -20.14 11.98
N LYS A 102 -4.21 -21.31 12.52
CA LYS A 102 -3.31 -22.26 11.83
C LYS A 102 -3.80 -22.65 10.43
N VAL A 103 -5.11 -22.83 10.26
CA VAL A 103 -5.72 -23.18 8.97
C VAL A 103 -5.49 -22.09 7.92
N PHE A 104 -5.62 -20.81 8.30
CA PHE A 104 -5.31 -19.69 7.41
C PHE A 104 -3.82 -19.65 7.04
N ILE A 105 -2.95 -19.84 8.03
CA ILE A 105 -1.49 -19.88 7.81
C ILE A 105 -1.12 -21.01 6.84
N GLN A 106 -1.70 -22.20 7.02
CA GLN A 106 -1.44 -23.35 6.19
C GLN A 106 -1.94 -23.14 4.76
N ALA A 107 -3.18 -22.67 4.59
CA ALA A 107 -3.75 -22.40 3.27
C ALA A 107 -2.91 -21.41 2.44
N VAL A 108 -2.47 -20.30 3.05
CA VAL A 108 -1.63 -19.31 2.36
C VAL A 108 -0.26 -19.91 1.98
N ARG A 109 0.32 -20.71 2.86
CA ARG A 109 1.60 -21.38 2.62
C ARG A 109 1.53 -22.38 1.46
N GLU A 110 0.48 -23.20 1.46
CA GLU A 110 0.22 -24.21 0.43
C GLU A 110 -0.13 -23.58 -0.92
N ARG A 111 -0.77 -22.41 -0.94
CA ARG A 111 -0.99 -21.65 -2.18
C ARG A 111 0.32 -21.07 -2.73
N ASP A 112 1.11 -20.42 -1.88
CA ASP A 112 2.18 -19.53 -2.36
C ASP A 112 3.53 -20.23 -2.57
N PHE A 113 3.99 -21.02 -1.59
CA PHE A 113 5.33 -21.66 -1.55
C PHE A 113 6.56 -20.74 -1.80
N ARG A 114 6.36 -19.44 -1.98
CA ARG A 114 7.38 -18.42 -2.24
C ARG A 114 6.93 -17.07 -1.70
N CYS A 115 7.84 -16.12 -1.60
CA CYS A 115 7.47 -14.75 -1.34
C CYS A 115 6.77 -14.17 -2.56
N VAL A 116 5.50 -13.79 -2.42
CA VAL A 116 4.66 -13.27 -3.53
C VAL A 116 5.28 -12.03 -4.21
N ILE A 117 5.88 -11.11 -3.43
CA ILE A 117 6.45 -9.85 -3.95
C ILE A 117 7.83 -10.04 -4.60
N THR A 118 8.68 -10.90 -4.03
CA THR A 118 10.08 -11.06 -4.52
C THR A 118 10.27 -12.25 -5.45
N GLY A 119 9.29 -13.16 -5.51
CA GLY A 119 9.42 -14.45 -6.18
C GLY A 119 10.32 -15.46 -5.46
N GLN A 120 10.99 -15.09 -4.35
CA GLN A 120 11.97 -15.94 -3.68
C GLN A 120 11.29 -17.21 -3.11
N PRO A 121 11.71 -18.42 -3.54
CA PRO A 121 11.10 -19.67 -3.09
C PRO A 121 11.41 -19.99 -1.62
N ALA A 122 10.44 -20.59 -0.93
CA ALA A 122 10.65 -21.14 0.40
C ALA A 122 11.23 -22.56 0.29
N LEU A 123 12.55 -22.67 0.08
CA LEU A 123 13.21 -23.94 -0.27
C LEU A 123 12.99 -25.08 0.74
N ASN A 124 12.85 -24.76 2.03
CA ASN A 124 12.64 -25.77 3.07
C ASN A 124 11.14 -26.04 3.36
N ALA A 125 10.22 -25.48 2.56
CA ALA A 125 8.78 -25.67 2.73
C ALA A 125 8.35 -27.13 2.62
N GLU A 126 9.06 -27.94 1.83
CA GLU A 126 8.83 -29.39 1.69
C GLU A 126 9.01 -30.15 3.01
N TYR A 127 9.85 -29.63 3.92
CA TYR A 127 10.05 -30.17 5.28
C TYR A 127 9.13 -29.50 6.32
N GLY A 128 8.18 -28.68 5.88
CA GLY A 128 7.35 -27.85 6.77
C GLY A 128 8.11 -26.71 7.44
N ILE A 129 9.31 -26.36 6.96
CA ILE A 129 10.17 -25.32 7.54
C ILE A 129 10.01 -24.02 6.74
N TRP A 130 9.43 -23.01 7.39
CA TRP A 130 9.08 -21.72 6.76
C TRP A 130 9.93 -20.55 7.28
N VAL A 131 11.13 -20.83 7.78
CA VAL A 131 12.04 -19.82 8.36
C VAL A 131 12.33 -18.72 7.34
N GLY A 132 12.21 -17.46 7.75
CA GLY A 132 12.39 -16.29 6.89
C GLY A 132 11.15 -15.89 6.08
N PHE A 133 10.03 -16.61 6.23
CA PHE A 133 8.76 -16.29 5.59
C PHE A 133 7.64 -16.11 6.62
N THR A 134 6.75 -15.17 6.32
CA THR A 134 5.64 -14.76 7.18
C THR A 134 4.37 -14.72 6.35
N VAL A 135 3.33 -15.40 6.83
CA VAL A 135 1.97 -15.23 6.29
C VAL A 135 1.47 -13.87 6.75
N THR A 136 1.23 -13.01 5.77
CA THR A 136 0.96 -11.58 5.97
C THR A 136 -0.46 -11.27 5.51
N PRO A 137 -1.36 -10.89 6.43
CA PRO A 137 -2.71 -10.44 6.07
C PRO A 137 -2.68 -9.13 5.28
N ILE A 138 -3.46 -9.06 4.20
CA ILE A 138 -3.63 -7.84 3.41
C ILE A 138 -4.51 -6.87 4.15
N PHE A 139 -5.68 -7.28 4.62
CA PHE A 139 -6.45 -6.55 5.60
C PHE A 139 -6.04 -7.01 7.01
N PRO A 140 -5.69 -6.10 7.92
CA PRO A 140 -5.18 -6.44 9.25
C PRO A 140 -6.25 -7.14 10.11
N LEU A 141 -5.94 -8.33 10.62
CA LEU A 141 -6.87 -9.14 11.43
C LEU A 141 -7.32 -8.44 12.72
N ALA A 142 -6.49 -7.54 13.26
CA ALA A 142 -6.80 -6.71 14.42
C ALA A 142 -8.07 -5.86 14.23
N HIS A 143 -8.43 -5.58 12.98
CA HIS A 143 -9.54 -4.70 12.60
C HIS A 143 -10.78 -5.49 12.15
N LYS A 144 -10.99 -6.70 12.70
CA LYS A 144 -12.15 -7.56 12.39
C LYS A 144 -13.50 -6.85 12.54
N GLN A 145 -13.64 -5.98 13.54
CA GLN A 145 -14.88 -5.21 13.69
C GLN A 145 -15.08 -4.21 12.54
N HIS A 146 -14.02 -3.54 12.11
CA HIS A 146 -14.08 -2.59 10.99
C HIS A 146 -14.41 -3.32 9.68
N TRP A 147 -13.79 -4.49 9.48
CA TRP A 147 -14.09 -5.40 8.37
C TRP A 147 -15.58 -5.75 8.28
N ALA A 148 -16.17 -6.22 9.39
CA ALA A 148 -17.60 -6.56 9.43
C ALA A 148 -18.52 -5.34 9.27
N THR A 149 -18.14 -4.20 9.85
CA THR A 149 -18.96 -2.97 9.81
C THR A 149 -19.10 -2.40 8.39
N HIS A 150 -18.09 -2.60 7.54
CA HIS A 150 -18.07 -2.08 6.18
C HIS A 150 -18.37 -3.14 5.11
N ASP A 151 -18.85 -4.33 5.53
CA ASP A 151 -19.20 -5.43 4.62
C ASP A 151 -18.07 -5.84 3.67
N TYR A 152 -16.82 -5.78 4.14
CA TYR A 152 -15.65 -6.22 3.37
C TYR A 152 -15.62 -7.74 3.16
N ASP A 153 -16.48 -8.45 3.87
CA ASP A 153 -16.83 -9.86 3.62
C ASP A 153 -17.24 -10.12 2.17
N SER A 154 -17.91 -9.15 1.53
CA SER A 154 -18.33 -9.20 0.13
C SER A 154 -17.16 -9.27 -0.87
N TRP A 155 -15.95 -8.90 -0.46
CA TRP A 155 -14.75 -8.94 -1.32
C TRP A 155 -14.14 -10.34 -1.45
N ILE A 156 -14.55 -11.30 -0.62
CA ILE A 156 -14.10 -12.69 -0.71
C ILE A 156 -14.95 -13.43 -1.75
N THR A 157 -14.31 -13.94 -2.79
CA THR A 157 -14.99 -14.52 -3.94
C THR A 157 -15.08 -16.05 -3.89
N ILE A 158 -14.17 -16.71 -3.16
CA ILE A 158 -14.13 -18.18 -3.09
C ILE A 158 -15.30 -18.76 -2.26
N PRO A 159 -16.01 -19.80 -2.76
CA PRO A 159 -17.10 -20.46 -2.04
C PRO A 159 -16.66 -21.13 -0.73
N GLY A 160 -17.56 -21.27 0.25
CA GLY A 160 -17.30 -22.02 1.50
C GLY A 160 -16.42 -21.29 2.54
N SER A 161 -15.70 -20.25 2.13
CA SER A 161 -14.96 -19.31 3.00
C SER A 161 -15.37 -17.85 2.80
N ARG A 162 -16.46 -17.63 2.04
CA ARG A 162 -17.09 -16.32 1.84
C ARG A 162 -17.29 -15.62 3.18
N GLY A 163 -16.85 -14.37 3.24
CA GLY A 163 -17.03 -13.52 4.42
C GLY A 163 -16.18 -13.91 5.63
N SER A 164 -14.98 -14.43 5.42
CA SER A 164 -14.02 -14.57 6.51
C SER A 164 -12.82 -13.66 6.28
N ILE A 165 -12.53 -12.80 7.26
CA ILE A 165 -11.25 -12.08 7.35
C ILE A 165 -10.04 -13.05 7.39
N HIS A 166 -10.28 -14.32 7.72
CA HIS A 166 -9.29 -15.41 7.66
C HIS A 166 -9.35 -16.23 6.36
N SER A 167 -10.02 -15.72 5.31
CA SER A 167 -9.95 -16.31 3.97
C SER A 167 -8.51 -16.26 3.44
N VAL A 168 -8.09 -17.30 2.71
CA VAL A 168 -6.78 -17.36 2.05
C VAL A 168 -6.55 -16.17 1.10
N GLN A 169 -7.62 -15.61 0.52
CA GLN A 169 -7.55 -14.41 -0.32
C GLN A 169 -7.13 -13.15 0.48
N ASN A 170 -7.28 -13.15 1.81
CA ASN A 170 -6.78 -12.06 2.65
C ASN A 170 -5.32 -12.23 3.08
N GLY A 171 -4.58 -13.21 2.54
CA GLY A 171 -3.20 -13.48 2.96
C GLY A 171 -2.23 -13.62 1.80
N MET A 172 -0.97 -13.30 2.05
CA MET A 172 0.16 -13.62 1.18
C MET A 172 1.34 -14.14 2.01
N LEU A 173 2.07 -15.11 1.50
CA LEU A 173 3.36 -15.51 2.03
C LEU A 173 4.40 -14.51 1.53
N LEU A 174 5.06 -13.82 2.47
CA LEU A 174 6.09 -12.85 2.17
C LEU A 174 7.38 -13.22 2.90
N ARG A 175 8.52 -12.82 2.36
CA ARG A 175 9.77 -12.80 3.13
C ARG A 175 9.57 -11.89 4.35
N THR A 176 10.08 -12.27 5.51
CA THR A 176 9.76 -11.57 6.77
C THR A 176 10.10 -10.08 6.73
N ASP A 177 11.20 -9.67 6.10
CA ASP A 177 11.56 -8.26 5.93
C ASP A 177 10.61 -7.51 4.97
N ILE A 178 10.09 -8.17 3.93
CA ILE A 178 9.09 -7.60 3.02
C ILE A 178 7.72 -7.50 3.70
N SER A 179 7.36 -8.49 4.51
CA SER A 179 6.15 -8.49 5.35
C SER A 179 6.13 -7.26 6.26
N ILE A 180 7.25 -6.95 6.94
CA ILE A 180 7.38 -5.77 7.79
C ILE A 180 7.11 -4.47 7.01
N LEU A 181 7.68 -4.34 5.81
CA LEU A 181 7.48 -3.15 4.97
C LEU A 181 6.05 -3.04 4.45
N PHE A 182 5.42 -4.17 4.08
CA PHE A 182 4.05 -4.21 3.60
C PHE A 182 3.06 -3.84 4.72
N GLU A 183 3.18 -4.43 5.90
CA GLU A 183 2.35 -4.10 7.06
C GLU A 183 2.52 -2.65 7.54
N ALA A 184 3.73 -2.11 7.45
CA ALA A 184 4.00 -0.70 7.76
C ALA A 184 3.52 0.28 6.67
N TYR A 185 2.83 -0.22 5.64
CA TYR A 185 2.41 0.53 4.47
C TYR A 185 3.55 1.21 3.70
N ILE A 186 4.78 0.73 3.85
CA ILE A 186 5.95 1.25 3.13
C ILE A 186 5.97 0.67 1.71
N LEU A 187 5.57 -0.59 1.59
CA LEU A 187 5.33 -1.28 0.32
C LEU A 187 3.85 -1.52 0.13
N SER A 188 3.39 -1.45 -1.12
CA SER A 188 2.05 -1.88 -1.51
C SER A 188 2.06 -2.43 -2.94
N ILE A 189 0.95 -3.02 -3.35
CA ILE A 189 0.71 -3.48 -4.72
C ILE A 189 -0.45 -2.65 -5.28
N ASN A 190 -0.30 -2.10 -6.47
CA ASN A 190 -1.38 -1.43 -7.18
C ASN A 190 -2.00 -2.37 -8.23
N PRO A 191 -3.19 -2.95 -7.97
CA PRO A 191 -3.83 -3.87 -8.93
C PRO A 191 -4.23 -3.16 -10.23
N ASP A 192 -4.47 -1.85 -10.20
CA ASP A 192 -4.94 -1.07 -11.36
C ASP A 192 -3.78 -0.61 -12.29
N ASP A 193 -2.54 -0.96 -11.95
CA ASP A 193 -1.34 -0.69 -12.75
C ASP A 193 -0.55 -2.00 -12.93
N GLY A 194 -1.25 -3.04 -13.41
CA GLY A 194 -0.66 -4.34 -13.71
C GLY A 194 -0.12 -5.09 -12.48
N TYR A 195 -0.67 -4.84 -11.28
CA TYR A 195 -0.16 -5.38 -10.01
C TYR A 195 1.28 -4.95 -9.69
N LYS A 196 1.61 -3.70 -10.04
CA LYS A 196 2.91 -3.09 -9.76
C LYS A 196 3.15 -2.95 -8.25
N VAL A 197 4.34 -3.33 -7.82
CA VAL A 197 4.83 -3.10 -6.47
C VAL A 197 5.31 -1.66 -6.35
N VAL A 198 4.74 -0.93 -5.39
CA VAL A 198 5.01 0.49 -5.13
C VAL A 198 5.68 0.61 -3.77
N SER A 199 6.79 1.35 -3.72
CA SER A 199 7.48 1.70 -2.48
C SER A 199 7.32 3.20 -2.18
N PHE A 200 6.95 3.53 -0.95
CA PHE A 200 6.82 4.90 -0.47
C PHE A 200 8.07 5.40 0.26
N MET A 201 9.10 4.55 0.35
CA MET A 201 10.45 4.91 0.78
C MET A 201 11.49 4.43 -0.24
N ARG A 202 12.76 4.82 -0.04
CA ARG A 202 13.87 4.32 -0.86
C ARG A 202 13.85 2.79 -0.88
N ASP A 203 13.83 2.23 -2.08
CA ASP A 203 13.71 0.80 -2.27
C ASP A 203 15.04 0.07 -2.03
N ALA A 204 15.31 -0.23 -0.76
CA ALA A 204 16.48 -1.02 -0.38
C ALA A 204 16.37 -2.50 -0.77
N LYS A 205 15.21 -2.95 -1.28
CA LYS A 205 14.92 -4.36 -1.55
C LYS A 205 14.90 -4.69 -3.04
N GLY A 206 14.90 -3.67 -3.91
CA GLY A 206 14.91 -3.84 -5.37
C GLY A 206 13.59 -4.42 -5.90
N VAL A 207 12.47 -4.10 -5.25
CA VAL A 207 11.13 -4.59 -5.61
C VAL A 207 10.22 -3.50 -6.15
N ALA A 208 10.57 -2.23 -6.03
CA ALA A 208 9.75 -1.15 -6.57
C ALA A 208 9.73 -1.22 -8.10
N GLY A 209 8.53 -1.09 -8.68
CA GLY A 209 8.32 -1.15 -10.13
C GLY A 209 8.28 -2.57 -10.71
N THR A 210 8.52 -3.61 -9.91
CA THR A 210 8.25 -4.99 -10.33
C THR A 210 6.75 -5.26 -10.31
N HIS A 211 6.33 -6.39 -10.88
CA HIS A 211 4.92 -6.81 -10.94
C HIS A 211 4.79 -8.21 -10.37
N LEU A 212 3.62 -8.54 -9.85
CA LEU A 212 3.35 -9.89 -9.35
C LEU A 212 3.45 -10.94 -10.46
N ASP A 213 3.86 -12.15 -10.07
CA ASP A 213 4.00 -13.28 -10.99
C ASP A 213 2.65 -13.67 -11.62
N LYS A 214 2.66 -13.97 -12.93
CA LYS A 214 1.44 -14.29 -13.67
C LYS A 214 0.75 -15.55 -13.15
N ALA A 215 1.50 -16.58 -12.75
CA ALA A 215 0.92 -17.82 -12.25
C ALA A 215 0.21 -17.59 -10.91
N PHE A 216 0.76 -16.72 -10.06
CA PHE A 216 0.07 -16.29 -8.84
C PHE A 216 -1.25 -15.55 -9.14
N LEU A 217 -1.28 -14.75 -10.21
CA LEU A 217 -2.49 -14.00 -10.61
C LEU A 217 -3.57 -14.88 -11.27
N GLU A 218 -3.20 -16.06 -11.78
CA GLU A 218 -4.12 -17.04 -12.36
C GLU A 218 -4.77 -17.94 -11.30
N ASP A 219 -4.22 -17.97 -10.08
CA ASP A 219 -4.78 -18.73 -8.96
C ASP A 219 -6.12 -18.10 -8.48
N PRO A 220 -7.25 -18.81 -8.49
CA PRO A 220 -8.53 -18.27 -8.04
C PRO A 220 -8.57 -17.94 -6.53
N GLU A 221 -7.70 -18.54 -5.73
CA GLU A 221 -7.53 -18.30 -4.30
C GLU A 221 -6.55 -17.16 -4.00
N ARG A 222 -6.01 -16.50 -5.03
CA ARG A 222 -5.19 -15.30 -4.87
C ARG A 222 -5.95 -14.19 -4.14
N PRO A 223 -5.25 -13.20 -3.60
CA PRO A 223 -5.89 -11.99 -3.12
C PRO A 223 -6.74 -11.28 -4.15
N THR A 224 -7.89 -10.81 -3.71
CA THR A 224 -8.80 -10.07 -4.58
C THR A 224 -8.30 -8.66 -4.84
N ASP A 225 -8.68 -8.11 -5.99
CA ASP A 225 -8.24 -6.79 -6.41
C ASP A 225 -8.76 -5.73 -5.43
N GLU A 226 -9.95 -5.91 -4.84
CA GLU A 226 -10.48 -5.01 -3.81
C GLU A 226 -9.62 -4.97 -2.54
N LEU A 227 -9.08 -6.11 -2.09
CA LEU A 227 -8.18 -6.16 -0.94
C LEU A 227 -6.85 -5.45 -1.24
N LEU A 228 -6.29 -5.69 -2.42
CA LEU A 228 -5.04 -5.04 -2.84
C LEU A 228 -5.24 -3.53 -3.04
N ARG A 229 -6.35 -3.12 -3.65
CA ARG A 229 -6.72 -1.72 -3.87
C ARG A 229 -6.98 -1.00 -2.54
N TRP A 230 -7.65 -1.66 -1.60
CA TRP A 230 -7.81 -1.16 -0.24
C TRP A 230 -6.45 -0.93 0.41
N HIS A 231 -5.55 -1.92 0.37
CA HIS A 231 -4.20 -1.80 0.94
C HIS A 231 -3.41 -0.65 0.32
N PHE A 232 -3.46 -0.53 -1.00
CA PHE A 232 -2.84 0.55 -1.75
C PHE A 232 -3.35 1.91 -1.33
N ARG A 233 -4.67 2.06 -1.19
CA ARG A 233 -5.29 3.28 -0.69
C ARG A 233 -4.77 3.64 0.70
N GLN A 234 -4.70 2.68 1.62
CA GLN A 234 -4.15 2.91 2.97
C GLN A 234 -2.70 3.38 2.92
N ALA A 235 -1.89 2.77 2.06
CA ALA A 235 -0.49 3.16 1.90
C ALA A 235 -0.31 4.56 1.30
N VAL A 236 -1.14 4.93 0.33
CA VAL A 236 -1.15 6.28 -0.22
C VAL A 236 -1.57 7.30 0.84
N LEU A 237 -2.65 7.04 1.58
CA LEU A 237 -3.13 7.94 2.64
C LEU A 237 -2.08 8.13 3.75
N ALA A 238 -1.44 7.05 4.21
CA ALA A 238 -0.43 7.10 5.27
C ALA A 238 0.84 7.84 4.85
N ASN A 239 1.28 7.68 3.60
CA ASN A 239 2.59 8.15 3.16
C ASN A 239 2.58 9.44 2.35
N MET A 240 1.45 9.88 1.76
CA MET A 240 1.47 11.01 0.83
C MET A 240 0.81 12.29 1.32
N ARG A 241 -0.16 12.21 2.25
CA ARG A 241 -0.89 13.38 2.77
C ARG A 241 0.02 14.26 3.64
N GLY A 242 -0.02 15.58 3.49
CA GLY A 242 0.65 16.53 4.39
C GLY A 242 2.14 16.22 4.59
N GLN A 243 2.59 16.08 5.84
CA GLN A 243 3.96 15.66 6.20
C GLN A 243 4.13 14.12 6.28
N GLY A 244 3.13 13.37 5.82
CA GLY A 244 3.03 11.93 6.09
C GLY A 244 2.70 11.69 7.56
N GLU A 245 2.01 10.59 7.84
CA GLU A 245 1.59 10.30 9.21
C GLU A 245 2.78 9.80 10.05
N LEU A 246 2.73 10.01 11.37
CA LEU A 246 3.81 9.55 12.25
C LEU A 246 3.91 8.03 12.18
N ASP A 247 5.13 7.52 12.01
CA ASP A 247 5.38 6.09 12.11
C ASP A 247 5.09 5.64 13.56
N PHE A 248 4.34 4.56 13.77
CA PHE A 248 3.89 4.17 15.12
C PHE A 248 4.87 3.22 15.84
N ASP A 249 6.01 2.91 15.23
CA ASP A 249 6.98 1.90 15.68
C ASP A 249 7.69 2.23 17.02
N SER A 250 7.31 3.32 17.71
CA SER A 250 7.92 3.76 18.97
C SER A 250 6.96 4.08 20.12
N ARG A 251 5.70 3.61 20.10
CA ARG A 251 4.93 3.57 21.36
C ARG A 251 5.48 2.45 22.25
N SER A 252 6.69 2.65 22.78
CA SER A 252 7.13 2.02 24.02
C SER A 252 6.04 2.25 25.06
N PRO A 253 5.69 1.26 25.89
CA PRO A 253 4.75 1.50 26.98
C PRO A 253 5.40 2.56 27.86
N SER A 254 4.87 3.79 27.79
CA SER A 254 5.26 4.85 28.69
C SER A 254 5.07 4.32 30.10
N SER A 255 6.18 4.29 30.82
CA SER A 255 6.30 4.00 32.24
C SER A 255 5.09 4.54 33.00
N LYS A 256 4.37 3.63 33.66
CA LYS A 256 3.49 4.00 34.76
C LYS A 256 4.35 4.66 35.83
N ILE A 257 3.98 5.89 36.20
CA ILE A 257 4.26 6.44 37.53
C ILE A 257 3.38 5.66 38.51
#